data_AF-A0A2G2VP11-F1
#
_entry.id   AF-A0A2G2VP11-F1
#
_cell.length_a   1.000
_cell.length_b   1.000
_cell.length_c   1.000
_cell.angle_alpha   90.00
_cell.angle_beta   90.00
_cell.angle_gamma   90.00
#
_symmetry.space_group_name_H-M   'P 1'
#
loop_
_entity.id
_entity.type
_entity.pdbx_description
1 polymer ?
#
loop_
_entity_poly.entity_id
_entity_poly.type
_entity_poly.pdbx_seq_one_letter_code
_entity_poly.pdbx_strand_id
1 'polypeptide(L)'
;MCIPLPVGEHDKSTKAVTVLLRGLAFANGVALSKDKSIVLVAENSTSRIVRYWLKGPSAGQHYTFIDLTGYPENIGKNSKGEFWVACIQKIVAFKVGHIQFMAWKDSAKTSSFYPATALHISQMAGACDCN
;
A
#
# COMPACT_ATOMS: atom_id res chain seq x y z
N MET A 1 -5.97 9.45 -16.58
CA MET A 1 -6.93 8.32 -16.65
C MET A 1 -6.35 7.19 -15.82
N CYS A 2 -6.94 6.85 -14.67
CA CYS A 2 -6.48 5.72 -13.86
C CYS A 2 -7.14 4.46 -14.42
N ILE A 3 -6.36 3.53 -14.94
CA ILE A 3 -6.87 2.25 -15.41
C ILE A 3 -7.11 1.40 -14.16
N PRO A 4 -8.37 0.96 -13.88
CA PRO A 4 -8.62 0.11 -12.74
C PRO A 4 -7.99 -1.26 -12.98
N LEU A 5 -7.10 -1.68 -12.08
CA LEU A 5 -6.39 -2.95 -12.19
C LEU A 5 -6.95 -3.95 -11.17
N PRO A 6 -7.29 -5.19 -11.58
CA PRO A 6 -7.72 -6.22 -10.64
C PRO A 6 -6.53 -6.79 -9.88
N VAL A 7 -6.78 -7.24 -8.65
CA VAL A 7 -5.85 -8.08 -7.88
C VAL A 7 -6.47 -9.46 -7.73
N GLY A 8 -5.69 -10.50 -8.00
CA GLY A 8 -6.14 -11.88 -8.01
C GLY A 8 -5.16 -12.84 -7.38
N GLU A 9 -5.67 -14.02 -7.04
CA GLU A 9 -4.91 -15.18 -6.64
C GLU A 9 -4.67 -16.10 -7.85
N HIS A 10 -3.48 -16.68 -7.93
CA HIS A 10 -3.13 -17.65 -8.96
C HIS A 10 -2.74 -18.99 -8.31
N ASP A 11 -3.54 -20.01 -8.57
CA ASP A 11 -3.25 -21.37 -8.16
C ASP A 11 -2.27 -22.00 -9.16
N LYS A 12 -1.04 -22.27 -8.70
CA LYS A 12 0.02 -22.81 -9.54
C LYS A 12 -0.25 -24.24 -10.01
N SER A 13 -1.06 -25.00 -9.27
CA SER A 13 -1.36 -26.41 -9.56
C SER A 13 -2.42 -26.54 -10.65
N THR A 14 -3.52 -25.78 -10.53
CA THR A 14 -4.64 -25.79 -11.48
C THR A 14 -4.49 -24.78 -12.61
N LYS A 15 -3.54 -23.84 -12.50
CA LYS A 15 -3.39 -22.65 -13.37
C LYS A 15 -4.60 -21.72 -13.36
N ALA A 16 -5.50 -21.88 -12.37
CA ALA A 16 -6.65 -21.03 -12.22
C ALA A 16 -6.24 -19.65 -11.68
N VAL A 17 -6.89 -18.60 -12.18
CA VAL A 17 -6.78 -17.23 -11.69
C VAL A 17 -8.13 -16.81 -11.14
N THR A 18 -8.17 -16.46 -9.86
CA THR A 18 -9.36 -15.95 -9.19
C THR A 18 -9.18 -14.48 -8.88
N VAL A 19 -10.10 -13.63 -9.33
CA VAL A 19 -10.06 -12.20 -9.02
C VAL A 19 -10.61 -11.98 -7.61
N LEU A 20 -9.81 -11.34 -6.75
CA LEU A 20 -10.16 -11.03 -5.36
C LEU A 20 -10.70 -9.61 -5.22
N LEU A 21 -10.07 -8.65 -5.91
CA LEU A 21 -10.44 -7.23 -5.87
C LEU A 21 -10.53 -6.65 -7.28
N ARG A 22 -11.50 -5.76 -7.47
CA ARG A 22 -11.72 -5.00 -8.72
C ARG A 22 -11.87 -3.52 -8.40
N GLY A 23 -11.71 -2.68 -9.42
CA GLY A 23 -11.98 -1.24 -9.30
C GLY A 23 -10.93 -0.47 -8.50
N LEU A 24 -9.77 -1.06 -8.24
CA LEU A 24 -8.68 -0.36 -7.55
C LEU A 24 -8.08 0.72 -8.46
N ALA A 25 -7.99 1.93 -7.95
CA ALA A 25 -7.40 3.09 -8.59
C ALA A 25 -5.86 2.98 -8.59
N PHE A 26 -5.38 2.24 -9.60
CA PHE A 26 -3.97 1.91 -9.82
C PHE A 26 -3.36 1.10 -8.67
N ALA A 27 -3.65 -0.21 -8.67
CA ALA A 27 -3.06 -1.18 -7.75
C ALA A 27 -1.57 -1.38 -8.08
N ASN A 28 -0.69 -0.86 -7.23
CA ASN A 28 0.73 -0.73 -7.55
C ASN A 28 1.61 -1.76 -6.83
N GLY A 29 1.32 -2.02 -5.56
CA GLY A 29 2.02 -3.00 -4.74
C GLY A 29 1.07 -3.99 -4.09
N VAL A 30 1.50 -5.24 -3.92
CA VAL A 30 0.75 -6.27 -3.21
C VAL A 30 1.66 -7.03 -2.24
N ALA A 31 1.17 -7.35 -1.05
CA ALA A 31 1.89 -8.18 -0.10
C ALA A 31 0.95 -9.11 0.67
N LEU A 32 1.37 -10.37 0.78
CA LEU A 32 0.65 -11.41 1.53
C LEU A 32 1.20 -11.50 2.96
N SER A 33 0.34 -11.66 3.96
CA SER A 33 0.76 -11.94 5.34
C SER A 33 1.50 -13.27 5.48
N LYS A 34 2.20 -13.46 6.61
CA LYS A 34 3.00 -14.67 6.87
C LYS A 34 2.13 -15.92 6.97
N ASP A 35 0.97 -15.82 7.59
CA ASP A 35 -0.06 -16.85 7.77
C ASP A 35 -1.01 -17.00 6.57
N LYS A 36 -0.84 -16.16 5.53
CA LYS A 36 -1.69 -16.10 4.34
C LYS A 36 -3.17 -15.88 4.67
N SER A 37 -3.47 -15.11 5.72
CA SER A 37 -4.83 -14.73 6.10
C SER A 37 -5.26 -13.41 5.48
N ILE A 38 -4.33 -12.52 5.14
CA ILE A 38 -4.60 -11.20 4.56
C ILE A 38 -3.69 -10.85 3.39
N VAL A 39 -4.21 -10.04 2.47
CA VAL A 39 -3.46 -9.37 1.41
C VAL A 39 -3.56 -7.86 1.65
N LEU A 40 -2.43 -7.17 1.58
CA LEU A 40 -2.36 -5.72 1.52
C LEU A 40 -2.13 -5.30 0.07
N VAL A 41 -2.82 -4.26 -0.37
CA VAL A 41 -2.69 -3.67 -1.69
C VAL A 41 -2.43 -2.18 -1.55
N ALA A 42 -1.38 -1.69 -2.19
CA ALA A 42 -1.08 -0.28 -2.32
C ALA A 42 -1.89 0.28 -3.49
N GLU A 43 -2.89 1.10 -3.17
CA GLU A 43 -3.72 1.78 -4.16
C GLU A 43 -3.20 3.21 -4.32
N ASN A 44 -2.50 3.43 -5.42
CA ASN A 44 -1.66 4.60 -5.60
C ASN A 44 -2.49 5.87 -5.76
N SER A 45 -3.46 5.87 -6.69
CA SER A 45 -4.19 7.09 -7.06
C SER A 45 -5.08 7.65 -5.96
N THR A 46 -5.50 6.81 -5.01
CA THR A 46 -6.27 7.21 -3.82
C THR A 46 -5.39 7.33 -2.57
N SER A 47 -4.07 7.15 -2.69
CA SER A 47 -3.10 7.25 -1.61
C SER A 47 -3.46 6.40 -0.37
N ARG A 48 -3.81 5.13 -0.55
CA ARG A 48 -4.21 4.26 0.57
C ARG A 48 -3.67 2.85 0.46
N ILE A 49 -3.60 2.16 1.59
CA ILE A 49 -3.42 0.71 1.65
C ILE A 49 -4.77 0.06 1.89
N VAL A 50 -5.18 -0.82 0.98
CA VAL A 50 -6.37 -1.65 1.10
C VAL A 50 -5.97 -2.98 1.72
N ARG A 51 -6.75 -3.47 2.69
CA ARG A 51 -6.60 -4.81 3.25
C ARG A 51 -7.75 -5.68 2.78
N TYR A 52 -7.43 -6.88 2.31
CA TYR A 52 -8.35 -7.93 1.92
C TYR A 52 -8.13 -9.17 2.79
N TRP A 53 -9.20 -9.79 3.29
CA TRP A 53 -9.12 -11.00 4.11
C TRP A 53 -9.33 -12.23 3.25
N LEU A 54 -8.33 -13.12 3.23
CA LEU A 54 -8.40 -14.43 2.57
C LEU A 54 -9.05 -15.50 3.47
N LYS A 55 -8.94 -15.35 4.79
CA LYS A 55 -9.37 -16.34 5.78
C LYS A 55 -10.07 -15.69 6.97
N GLY A 56 -10.79 -16.52 7.73
CA GLY A 56 -11.45 -16.12 8.97
C GLY A 56 -12.87 -15.56 8.74
N PRO A 57 -13.51 -15.02 9.79
CA PRO A 57 -14.89 -14.54 9.72
C PRO A 57 -15.13 -13.42 8.71
N SER A 58 -14.09 -12.64 8.40
CA SER A 58 -14.12 -11.54 7.44
C SER A 58 -13.68 -11.94 6.03
N ALA A 59 -13.49 -13.24 5.75
CA ALA A 59 -13.01 -13.69 4.43
C ALA A 59 -13.87 -13.14 3.28
N GLY A 60 -13.22 -12.65 2.24
CA GLY A 60 -13.86 -12.00 1.10
C GLY A 60 -14.10 -10.50 1.26
N GLN A 61 -13.96 -9.95 2.47
CA GLN A 61 -14.15 -8.52 2.73
C GLN A 61 -12.86 -7.73 2.52
N HIS A 62 -13.00 -6.43 2.27
CA HIS A 62 -11.89 -5.49 2.21
C HIS A 62 -12.27 -4.10 2.67
N TYR A 63 -11.30 -3.37 3.20
CA TYR A 63 -11.46 -2.01 3.67
C TYR A 63 -10.15 -1.23 3.49
N THR A 64 -10.25 0.11 3.53
CA THR A 64 -9.06 0.96 3.71
C THR A 64 -8.45 0.59 5.06
N PHE A 65 -7.19 0.17 5.04
CA PHE A 65 -6.44 -0.12 6.25
C PHE A 65 -5.69 1.11 6.77
N ILE A 66 -5.10 1.90 5.87
CA ILE A 66 -4.46 3.18 6.22
C ILE A 66 -4.47 4.12 5.01
N ASP A 67 -4.77 5.39 5.26
CA ASP A 67 -4.58 6.49 4.32
C ASP A 67 -3.16 7.06 4.45
N LEU A 68 -2.56 7.42 3.32
CA LEU A 68 -1.17 7.85 3.23
C LEU A 68 -1.08 9.29 2.70
N THR A 69 -0.09 10.01 3.20
CA THR A 69 0.23 11.38 2.74
C THR A 69 1.01 11.39 1.43
N GLY A 70 1.53 10.23 0.98
CA GLY A 70 2.23 10.04 -0.29
C GLY A 70 1.52 9.05 -1.22
N TYR A 71 2.09 8.85 -2.40
CA TYR A 71 1.64 7.85 -3.37
C TYR A 71 2.35 6.52 -3.09
N PRO A 72 1.63 5.47 -2.64
CA PRO A 72 2.24 4.20 -2.33
C PRO A 72 2.63 3.42 -3.58
N GLU A 73 3.80 2.80 -3.50
CA GLU A 73 4.37 1.92 -4.53
C GLU A 73 4.41 0.47 -4.00
N ASN A 74 5.53 -0.22 -4.17
CA ASN A 74 5.69 -1.59 -3.72
C ASN A 74 5.61 -1.74 -2.19
N ILE A 75 5.01 -2.86 -1.76
CA ILE A 75 4.95 -3.30 -0.37
C ILE A 75 5.94 -4.45 -0.17
N GLY A 76 6.94 -4.24 0.68
CA GLY A 76 7.87 -5.26 1.14
C GLY A 76 7.42 -5.88 2.47
N LYS A 77 7.90 -7.09 2.76
CA LYS A 77 7.69 -7.77 4.05
C LYS A 77 8.99 -8.38 4.55
N ASN A 78 9.28 -8.27 5.84
CA ASN A 78 10.45 -8.88 6.45
C ASN A 78 10.16 -10.29 7.03
N SER A 79 11.18 -10.96 7.56
CA SER A 79 11.07 -12.30 8.16
C SER A 79 10.20 -12.37 9.41
N LYS A 80 10.06 -11.24 10.12
CA LYS A 80 9.18 -11.09 11.29
C LYS A 80 7.71 -10.92 10.91
N GLY A 81 7.41 -10.61 9.64
CA GLY A 81 6.04 -10.40 9.15
C GLY A 81 5.59 -8.94 9.14
N GLU A 82 6.52 -8.01 9.36
CA GLU A 82 6.27 -6.57 9.30
C GLU A 82 6.34 -6.09 7.85
N PHE A 83 5.51 -5.10 7.51
CA PHE A 83 5.44 -4.57 6.16
C PHE A 83 6.09 -3.19 6.05
N TRP A 84 6.60 -2.90 4.87
CA TRP A 84 7.18 -1.61 4.50
C TRP A 84 6.60 -1.17 3.18
N VAL A 85 6.11 0.07 3.11
CA VAL A 85 5.58 0.64 1.86
C VAL A 85 6.50 1.74 1.40
N ALA A 86 7.03 1.61 0.18
CA ALA A 86 7.72 2.72 -0.47
C ALA A 86 6.68 3.78 -0.87
N CYS A 87 6.90 5.02 -0.45
CA CYS A 87 6.03 6.13 -0.79
C CYS A 87 6.79 7.21 -1.54
N ILE A 88 6.24 7.64 -2.68
CA ILE A 88 6.66 8.89 -3.32
C ILE A 88 5.90 10.01 -2.60
N GLN A 89 6.62 10.94 -1.99
CA GLN A 89 5.99 12.07 -1.31
C GLN A 89 5.15 12.89 -2.30
N LYS A 90 3.95 13.30 -1.89
CA LYS A 90 3.27 14.42 -2.56
C LYS A 90 4.19 15.62 -2.39
N ILE A 91 4.75 16.16 -3.48
CA ILE A 91 5.32 17.50 -3.42
C ILE A 91 4.13 18.41 -3.11
N VAL A 92 4.02 18.83 -1.85
CA VAL A 92 3.00 19.80 -1.48
C VAL A 92 3.62 21.17 -1.70
N ALA A 93 3.41 21.72 -2.90
CA ALA A 93 3.69 23.12 -3.16
C ALA A 93 2.64 23.95 -2.40
N PHE A 94 2.95 24.38 -1.19
CA PHE A 94 2.12 25.37 -0.49
C PHE A 94 2.56 26.76 -0.93
N LYS A 95 1.62 27.54 -1.49
CA LYS A 95 1.85 28.93 -1.84
C LYS A 95 1.47 29.80 -0.64
N VAL A 96 2.46 30.35 0.07
CA VAL A 96 2.26 31.43 1.04
C VAL A 96 2.80 32.71 0.41
N GLY A 97 1.94 33.48 -0.25
CA GLY A 97 2.32 34.70 -0.97
C GLY A 97 3.20 34.46 -2.21
N HIS A 98 4.20 35.33 -2.42
CA HIS A 98 5.14 35.32 -3.56
C HIS A 98 6.42 34.50 -3.34
N ILE A 99 6.53 33.77 -2.22
CA ILE A 99 7.76 33.06 -1.85
C ILE A 99 7.55 31.56 -2.07
N GLN A 100 8.40 30.97 -2.91
CA GLN A 100 8.42 29.53 -3.18
C GLN A 100 9.49 28.87 -2.30
N PHE A 101 9.06 28.02 -1.37
CA PHE A 101 9.95 27.19 -0.56
C PHE A 101 10.14 25.83 -1.24
N MET A 102 11.37 25.48 -1.60
CA MET A 102 11.76 24.13 -1.98
C MET A 102 12.32 23.42 -0.74
N ALA A 103 11.73 22.30 -0.34
CA ALA A 103 12.23 21.54 0.81
C ALA A 103 13.62 20.94 0.50
N TRP A 104 14.55 21.16 1.43
CA TRP A 104 15.96 20.78 1.39
C TRP A 104 16.15 19.24 1.43
N LYS A 105 17.05 18.73 0.57
CA LYS A 105 17.31 17.30 0.37
C LYS A 105 18.72 16.97 0.86
N ASP A 106 18.83 16.25 1.97
CA ASP A 106 20.12 15.71 2.40
C ASP A 106 20.50 14.52 1.50
N SER A 107 21.69 14.61 0.93
CA SER A 107 22.12 13.82 -0.22
C SER A 107 23.17 12.79 0.21
N ALA A 108 22.77 11.53 0.37
CA ALA A 108 23.72 10.43 0.39
C ALA A 108 23.12 9.16 -0.24
N LYS A 109 23.53 8.92 -1.50
CA LYS A 109 23.54 7.64 -2.21
C LYS A 109 22.19 6.93 -2.43
N THR A 110 21.47 7.34 -3.47
CA THR A 110 20.96 6.44 -4.53
C THR A 110 20.62 7.29 -5.75
N SER A 111 21.27 7.00 -6.87
CA SER A 111 21.04 7.64 -8.16
C SER A 111 19.77 7.08 -8.79
N SER A 112 18.63 7.61 -8.42
CA SER A 112 17.44 7.75 -9.27
C SER A 112 16.53 8.76 -8.58
N PHE A 113 15.94 9.66 -9.36
CA PHE A 113 14.92 10.61 -8.94
C PHE A 113 13.91 9.96 -7.96
N TYR A 114 13.46 10.72 -6.95
CA TYR A 114 12.49 10.41 -5.87
C TYR A 114 13.08 10.01 -4.49
N PRO A 115 12.88 10.84 -3.43
CA PRO A 115 13.07 10.38 -2.05
C PRO A 115 11.92 9.42 -1.69
N ALA A 116 12.18 8.12 -1.68
CA ALA A 116 11.25 7.12 -1.19
C ALA A 116 11.27 7.12 0.35
N THR A 117 10.17 7.50 0.99
CA THR A 117 10.00 7.30 2.44
C THR A 117 9.36 5.94 2.66
N ALA A 118 9.92 5.11 3.56
CA ALA A 118 9.36 3.81 3.90
C ALA A 118 8.52 3.90 5.18
N LEU A 119 7.22 3.62 5.12
CA LEU A 119 6.37 3.54 6.30
C LEU A 119 6.36 2.10 6.85
N HIS A 120 6.67 1.95 8.13
CA HIS A 120 6.53 0.67 8.85
C HIS A 120 5.06 0.43 9.18
N ILE A 121 4.55 -0.72 8.75
CA ILE A 121 3.22 -1.20 9.10
C ILE A 121 3.40 -2.45 9.95
N SER A 122 3.19 -2.29 11.26
CA SER A 122 3.06 -3.44 12.16
C SER A 122 1.67 -4.07 11.99
N GLN A 123 1.60 -5.39 12.03
CA GLN A 123 0.32 -6.10 12.12
C GLN A 123 -0.30 -5.76 13.48
N MET A 124 -1.18 -4.76 13.55
CA MET A 124 -2.08 -4.63 14.70
C MET A 124 -3.04 -5.83 14.66
N ALA A 125 -2.69 -6.86 15.40
CA ALA A 125 -3.63 -7.86 15.89
C ALA A 125 -4.35 -7.23 17.08
N GLY A 126 -5.68 -7.12 16.99
CA GLY A 126 -6.54 -6.77 18.13
C GLY A 126 -6.96 -5.31 18.22
N ALA A 127 -8.17 -5.02 17.72
CA ALA A 127 -9.14 -4.11 18.35
C ALA A 127 -10.50 -4.37 17.70
N CYS A 128 -11.14 -5.48 18.08
CA CYS A 128 -12.57 -5.43 18.30
C CYS A 128 -12.71 -4.91 19.73
N ASP A 129 -13.29 -3.73 19.89
CA ASP A 129 -14.03 -3.31 21.08
C ASP A 129 -14.86 -2.10 20.65
N CYS A 130 -16.03 -2.39 20.07
CA CYS A 130 -17.12 -1.44 19.97
C CYS A 130 -18.05 -1.74 21.14
N ASN A 131 -17.98 -0.91 22.19
CA ASN A 131 -19.09 -0.61 23.09
C ASN A 131 -19.25 0.91 23.13
#